data_AF-A0A1A9I0C2-F1
#
_entry.id   AF-A0A1A9I0C2-F1
#
_cell.length_a   1.000
_cell.length_b   1.000
_cell.length_c   1.000
_cell.angle_alpha   90.00
_cell.angle_beta   90.00
_cell.angle_gamma   90.00
#
_symmetry.space_group_name_H-M   'P 1'
#
loop_
_entity.id
_entity.type
_entity.pdbx_description
1 polymer ?
#
loop_
_entity_poly.entity_id
_entity_poly.type
_entity_poly.pdbx_seq_one_letter_code
_entity_poly.pdbx_strand_id
1 'polypeptide(L)' 'MPSTRTLSNLQQELIKLYSTDIKEEDLLHIKRYLASYFANKAIDEADVIWMQKGYTNDTMNQWLNEDKPAYGNETGD' A
#
# COMPACT_ATOMS: atom_id res chain seq x y z
N MET A 1 -7.63 29.91 18.24
CA MET A 1 -8.08 28.78 19.09
C MET A 1 -7.02 27.69 19.00
N PRO A 2 -6.40 27.23 20.09
CA PRO A 2 -5.45 26.12 20.02
C PRO A 2 -6.25 24.82 19.89
N SER A 3 -6.12 24.12 18.77
CA SER A 3 -6.74 22.81 18.57
C SER A 3 -6.00 21.78 19.44
N THR A 4 -6.58 21.42 20.59
CA THR A 4 -6.13 20.25 21.36
C THR A 4 -6.43 19.01 20.53
N ARG A 5 -5.46 18.56 19.73
CA ARG A 5 -5.56 17.27 19.04
C ARG A 5 -5.51 16.18 20.10
N THR A 6 -6.67 15.61 20.42
CA THR A 6 -6.76 14.39 21.19
C THR A 6 -6.11 13.26 20.39
N LEU A 7 -5.26 12.47 21.07
CA LEU A 7 -4.61 11.33 20.45
C LEU A 7 -5.66 10.31 20.01
N SER A 8 -5.44 9.69 18.86
CA SER A 8 -6.29 8.58 18.41
C SER A 8 -6.17 7.39 19.37
N ASN A 9 -7.18 6.51 19.37
CA ASN A 9 -7.16 5.31 20.20
C ASN A 9 -5.89 4.48 19.99
N LEU A 10 -5.43 4.33 18.74
CA LEU A 10 -4.18 3.64 18.43
C LEU A 10 -2.95 4.35 19.02
N GLN A 11 -2.88 5.67 18.94
CA GLN A 11 -1.79 6.44 19.52
C GLN A 11 -1.75 6.30 21.05
N GLN A 12 -2.92 6.30 21.72
CA GLN A 12 -3.00 6.09 23.17
C GLN A 12 -2.52 4.70 23.58
N GLU A 13 -2.92 3.64 22.86
CA GLU A 13 -2.47 2.28 23.13
C GLU A 13 -0.97 2.10 22.89
N LEU A 14 -0.42 2.69 21.82
CA LEU A 14 1.03 2.66 21.57
C LEU A 14 1.82 3.35 22.69
N ILE A 15 1.32 4.47 23.23
CA ILE A 15 1.98 5.15 24.36
C ILE A 15 1.95 4.29 25.63
N LYS A 16 0.82 3.65 25.93
CA LYS A 16 0.73 2.70 27.06
C LYS A 16 1.73 1.56 26.87
N LEU A 17 1.81 1.02 25.66
CA LEU A 17 2.73 -0.05 25.30
C LEU A 17 4.20 0.39 25.45
N TYR A 18 4.57 1.59 25.02
CA TYR A 18 5.93 2.11 25.19
C TYR A 18 6.32 2.40 26.63
N SER A 19 5.36 2.66 27.52
CA SER A 19 5.62 2.89 28.95
C SER A 19 6.13 1.66 29.71
N THR A 20 6.12 0.47 29.10
CA THR A 20 6.51 -0.80 29.74
C THR A 20 7.95 -1.23 29.46
N ASP A 21 8.84 -0.30 29.10
CA ASP A 21 10.27 -0.56 28.80
C ASP A 21 10.48 -1.65 27.72
N ILE A 22 9.87 -1.43 26.55
CA ILE A 22 9.98 -2.35 25.42
C ILE A 22 11.34 -2.18 24.75
N LYS A 23 11.98 -3.31 24.44
CA LYS A 23 13.22 -3.32 23.68
C LYS A 23 12.99 -2.85 22.25
N GLU A 24 13.98 -2.15 21.69
CA GLU A 24 13.95 -1.66 20.30
C GLU A 24 13.68 -2.77 19.26
N GLU A 25 14.12 -4.00 19.51
CA GLU A 25 13.86 -5.17 18.65
C GLU A 25 12.36 -5.48 18.53
N ASP A 26 11.64 -5.44 19.65
CA ASP A 26 10.20 -5.70 19.69
C ASP A 26 9.43 -4.52 19.09
N LEU A 27 9.90 -3.29 19.29
CA LEU A 27 9.34 -2.11 18.63
C LEU A 27 9.43 -2.23 17.11
N LEU A 28 10.57 -2.69 16.59
CA LEU A 28 10.76 -2.93 15.17
C LEU A 28 9.83 -4.03 14.65
N HIS A 29 9.63 -5.09 15.42
CA HIS A 29 8.67 -6.15 15.08
C HIS A 29 7.24 -5.62 14.98
N ILE A 30 6.79 -4.80 15.95
CA ILE A 30 5.46 -4.19 15.93
C ILE A 30 5.30 -3.29 14.70
N LYS A 31 6.29 -2.47 14.36
CA LYS A 31 6.27 -1.64 13.15
C LYS A 31 6.14 -2.47 11.87
N ARG A 32 6.89 -3.57 11.77
CA ARG A 32 6.82 -4.49 10.62
C ARG A 32 5.47 -5.19 10.51
N TYR A 33 4.89 -5.58 11.65
CA TYR A 33 3.57 -6.19 11.68
C TYR A 33 2.49 -5.22 11.17
N LEU A 34 2.50 -3.98 11.66
CA LEU A 34 1.59 -2.94 11.19
C LEU A 34 1.77 -2.64 9.70
N ALA A 35 3.02 -2.52 9.24
CA ALA A 35 3.31 -2.29 7.82
C ALA A 35 2.77 -3.43 6.93
N SER A 36 2.96 -4.68 7.36
CA SER A 36 2.48 -5.86 6.64
C SER A 36 0.95 -5.90 6.60
N TYR A 37 0.29 -5.59 7.71
CA TYR A 37 -1.16 -5.53 7.79
C TYR A 37 -1.75 -4.49 6.82
N PHE A 38 -1.20 -3.27 6.82
CA PHE A 38 -1.69 -2.21 5.92
C PHE A 38 -1.36 -2.48 4.46
N ALA A 39 -0.22 -3.10 4.15
CA ALA A 39 0.12 -3.52 2.80
C ALA A 39 -0.87 -4.56 2.27
N ASN A 40 -1.15 -5.61 3.05
CA ASN A 40 -2.12 -6.63 2.67
C ASN A 40 -3.52 -6.04 2.49
N LYS A 41 -3.97 -5.20 3.43
CA LYS A 41 -5.26 -4.51 3.31
C LYS A 41 -5.35 -3.67 2.04
N ALA A 42 -4.29 -2.96 1.67
CA ALA A 42 -4.26 -2.17 0.45
C ALA A 42 -4.32 -3.04 -0.82
N ILE A 43 -3.65 -4.20 -0.82
CA ILE A 43 -3.72 -5.19 -1.90
C ILE A 43 -5.15 -5.73 -2.02
N ASP A 44 -5.76 -6.16 -0.91
CA ASP A 44 -7.13 -6.68 -0.90
C ASP A 44 -8.13 -5.65 -1.44
N GLU A 45 -8.00 -4.39 -1.03
CA GLU A 45 -8.84 -3.30 -1.55
C GLU A 45 -8.60 -3.06 -3.05
N ALA A 46 -7.36 -3.15 -3.52
CA ALA A 46 -7.03 -3.04 -4.94
C ALA A 46 -7.63 -4.19 -5.75
N ASP A 47 -7.58 -5.43 -5.25
CA ASP A 47 -8.18 -6.61 -5.87
C ASP A 47 -9.70 -6.47 -5.99
N VAL A 48 -10.37 -5.94 -4.96
CA VAL A 48 -11.81 -5.66 -5.01
C VAL A 48 -12.13 -4.66 -6.13
N ILE A 49 -11.37 -3.57 -6.23
CA ILE A 49 -11.55 -2.57 -7.30
C ILE A 49 -11.27 -3.19 -8.67
N TRP A 50 -10.21 -4.01 -8.78
CA TRP A 50 -9.83 -4.71 -9.99
C TRP A 50 -10.97 -5.56 -10.53
N MET A 51 -11.59 -6.37 -9.65
CA MET A 51 -12.76 -7.19 -10.00
C MET A 51 -13.99 -6.34 -10.34
N GLN A 52 -14.29 -5.29 -9.56
CA GLN A 52 -15.46 -4.43 -9.80
C GLN A 52 -15.39 -3.72 -11.16
N LYS A 53 -14.19 -3.35 -11.60
CA LYS A 53 -13.98 -2.72 -12.89
C LYS A 53 -13.85 -3.71 -14.06
N GLY A 54 -13.93 -5.01 -13.77
CA GLY A 54 -13.78 -6.07 -14.77
C GLY A 54 -12.39 -6.08 -15.40
N TYR A 55 -11.37 -5.63 -14.67
CA TYR A 55 -10.01 -5.63 -15.17
C TYR A 55 -9.48 -7.05 -15.30
N THR A 56 -8.71 -7.28 -16.35
CA THR A 56 -8.15 -8.59 -16.69
C THR A 56 -6.67 -8.45 -17.02
N ASN A 57 -6.00 -9.58 -17.25
CA ASN A 57 -4.64 -9.56 -17.79
C ASN A 57 -4.55 -8.78 -19.11
N ASP A 58 -5.62 -8.71 -19.90
CA ASP A 58 -5.64 -7.91 -21.12
C ASP A 58 -5.64 -6.41 -20.81
N THR A 59 -6.33 -5.97 -19.76
CA THR A 59 -6.24 -4.59 -19.26
C THR A 59 -4.81 -4.24 -18.85
N MET A 60 -4.14 -5.16 -18.15
CA MET A 60 -2.74 -4.99 -17.76
C MET A 60 -1.83 -4.91 -19.00
N ASN A 61 -2.02 -5.81 -19.96
CA ASN A 61 -1.27 -5.81 -21.22
C ASN A 61 -1.50 -4.52 -22.01
N GLN A 62 -2.73 -4.00 -22.02
CA GLN A 62 -3.02 -2.72 -22.67
C GLN A 62 -2.22 -1.59 -22.03
N TRP A 63 -2.31 -1.42 -20.70
CA TRP A 63 -1.59 -0.36 -19.99
C TRP A 63 -0.07 -0.46 -20.14
N LEU A 64 0.50 -1.67 -20.12
CA LEU A 64 1.94 -1.89 -20.34
C LEU A 64 2.41 -1.51 -21.75
N ASN A 65 1.49 -1.48 -22.73
CA ASN A 65 1.79 -1.18 -24.13
C ASN A 65 1.32 0.22 -24.57
N GLU A 66 0.60 0.96 -23.73
CA GLU A 66 0.09 2.31 -24.03
C GLU A 66 1.22 3.32 -24.31
N ASP A 67 2.39 3.14 -23.67
CA ASP A 67 3.55 4.03 -23.81
C ASP A 67 4.61 3.54 -24.80
N LYS A 68 4.36 2.48 -25.59
CA LYS A 68 5.34 2.03 -26.60
C LYS A 68 5.37 3.02 -27.78
N PRO A 69 6.46 3.79 -27.98
CA PRO A 69 6.61 4.55 -29.22
C PRO A 69 6.68 3.58 -30.40
N ALA A 70 6.01 3.92 -31.50
CA ALA A 70 6.04 3.18 -32.75
C ALA A 70 7.44 3.28 -33.40
N TYR A 71 8.42 2.54 -32.89
CA TYR A 71 9.67 2.32 -33.61
C TYR A 71 9.64 0.93 -34.24
N GLY A 72 9.52 0.90 -35.58
CA GLY A 72 9.65 -0.30 -36.39
C GLY A 72 8.68 -0.40 -37.56
N ASN A 73 8.63 0.59 -38.46
CA ASN A 73 8.22 0.34 -39.84
C ASN A 73 9.45 -0.17 -40.62
N GLU A 74 9.77 -1.45 -40.48
CA GLU A 74 10.63 -2.13 -41.44
C GLU A 74 9.84 -2.31 -42.74
N THR A 75 9.88 -1.31 -43.62
CA THR A 75 9.66 -1.53 -45.05
C THR A 75 10.88 -2.26 -45.60
N GLY A 76 10.85 -3.58 -45.53
CA GLY A 76 11.68 -4.47 -46.34
C GLY A 76 10.86 -4.95 -47.53
N ASP A 77 10.99 -4.26 -48.65
CA ASP A 77 10.79 -4.78 -50.01
C ASP A 77 11.98 -4.29 -50.86
#